data_AF-A0A6N7B9J9-F1
#
_entry.id   AF-A0A6N7B9J9-F1
#
_cell.length_a   1.000
_cell.length_b   1.000
_cell.length_c   1.000
_cell.angle_alpha   90.00
_cell.angle_beta   90.00
_cell.angle_gamma   90.00
#
_symmetry.space_group_name_H-M   'P 1'
#
loop_
_entity.id
_entity.type
_entity.pdbx_description
1 polymer ?
#
loop_
_entity_poly.entity_id
_entity_poly.type
_entity_poly.pdbx_seq_one_letter_code
_entity_poly.pdbx_strand_id
1 'polypeptide(L)'
;MLDLPLEPTDDLARPAFKDKASCEEWLHQLQLTNLHQAHGVLRVQLDEFNRYPMRGLERLHILELLRETVVLVQGDYAKKLISKKLPLSDDELTIFVSIVGLWQSLVTGYLRCLQAYAAGDKQLAESAALLTQRCLRYSGLQIFEHLRSGYEFDGKLWHQLHALFAFAEEQGFHQIKVSDELHSAGHPGSCQMVYAKILLACHAHPAELTRGQLLLLDRWFCLWGDVFTVERRYSSSKDDAPPLAVDLASAQGLQPVEHITPSASMRYLAMVQLSKLLRVKTILLQQGQSPLQLELGSECNSTDCAEFLGRLHHYCCEASNDRHAERHIIAQSANLCFNIEGIYAHIAHKPFRQPGKDTTSDSMARKQIAAFGRVLSDTNRHDIVQLGFALESWHIENESLLGARVLREGNQGERVGTHQIVAVKPSDANAFMLGKVTWVVVTRSGQLRMGIQYFPGMAQAIAIKGKGLGTTLSDKAVAALLLPEVPALKTPASLIVPRDFFRPERLVDIAHLDDGNQTVKMGFSVDKGADYERVSFTPA
;
A
#
# COMPACT_ATOMS: atom_id res chain seq x y z
N MET A 1 -26.19 -15.18 -16.90
CA MET A 1 -26.55 -16.07 -15.76
C MET A 1 -25.45 -15.95 -14.72
N LEU A 2 -25.77 -15.69 -13.46
CA LEU A 2 -24.75 -15.47 -12.43
C LEU A 2 -24.01 -16.78 -12.11
N ASP A 3 -22.78 -16.93 -12.60
CA ASP A 3 -21.94 -18.11 -12.37
C ASP A 3 -20.94 -17.85 -11.24
N LEU A 4 -21.44 -17.87 -10.00
CA LEU A 4 -20.65 -17.79 -8.77
C LEU A 4 -21.13 -18.90 -7.83
N PRO A 5 -20.56 -20.12 -7.94
CA PRO A 5 -21.03 -21.26 -7.17
C PRO A 5 -20.78 -21.03 -5.67
N LEU A 6 -21.75 -21.43 -4.87
CA LEU A 6 -21.64 -21.43 -3.41
C LEU A 6 -21.83 -22.86 -2.91
N GLU A 7 -21.14 -23.20 -1.84
CA GLU A 7 -21.41 -24.44 -1.11
C GLU A 7 -22.91 -24.51 -0.71
N PRO A 8 -23.53 -25.69 -0.75
CA PRO A 8 -24.93 -25.85 -0.39
C PRO A 8 -25.19 -25.45 1.07
N THR A 9 -26.45 -25.13 1.39
CA THR A 9 -26.88 -24.97 2.78
C THR A 9 -26.96 -26.32 3.48
N ASP A 10 -26.90 -26.30 4.81
CA ASP A 10 -26.78 -27.46 5.68
C ASP A 10 -27.74 -27.34 6.89
N ASP A 11 -28.64 -28.32 7.05
CA ASP A 11 -29.60 -28.38 8.16
C ASP A 11 -28.94 -28.57 9.55
N LEU A 12 -27.66 -28.96 9.58
CA LEU A 12 -26.84 -29.05 10.79
C LEU A 12 -26.30 -27.69 11.25
N ALA A 13 -26.42 -26.64 10.43
CA ALA A 13 -26.00 -25.29 10.82
C ALA A 13 -26.78 -24.79 12.05
N ARG A 14 -26.08 -24.12 12.95
CA ARG A 14 -26.64 -23.60 14.22
C ARG A 14 -26.17 -22.17 14.48
N PRO A 15 -26.57 -21.18 13.66
CA PRO A 15 -26.30 -19.79 13.96
C PRO A 15 -27.03 -19.36 15.24
N ALA A 16 -26.44 -18.41 15.97
CA ALA A 16 -27.00 -17.84 17.18
C ALA A 16 -28.30 -17.07 16.95
N PHE A 17 -28.56 -16.64 15.71
CA PHE A 17 -29.77 -15.94 15.30
C PHE A 17 -30.35 -16.57 14.03
N LYS A 18 -31.69 -16.56 13.93
CA LYS A 18 -32.45 -17.17 12.82
C LYS A 18 -33.56 -16.28 12.28
N ASP A 19 -33.71 -15.09 12.83
CA ASP A 19 -34.63 -14.06 12.39
C ASP A 19 -34.07 -12.69 12.80
N LYS A 20 -34.77 -11.62 12.42
CA LYS A 20 -34.34 -10.25 12.73
C LYS A 20 -34.26 -9.99 14.24
N ALA A 21 -35.26 -10.42 15.02
CA ALA A 21 -35.35 -10.12 16.45
C ALA A 21 -34.24 -10.82 17.25
N SER A 22 -34.00 -12.10 16.99
CA SER A 22 -32.90 -12.85 17.61
C SER A 22 -31.53 -12.29 17.21
N CYS A 23 -31.39 -11.74 16.00
CA CYS A 23 -30.17 -11.06 15.58
C CYS A 23 -29.94 -9.74 16.32
N GLU A 24 -30.99 -8.93 16.53
CA GLU A 24 -30.91 -7.69 17.32
C GLU A 24 -30.50 -7.99 18.77
N GLU A 25 -31.15 -8.98 19.40
CA GLU A 25 -30.82 -9.42 20.75
C GLU A 25 -29.38 -9.90 20.87
N TRP A 26 -28.93 -10.72 19.90
CA TRP A 26 -27.57 -11.22 19.87
C TRP A 26 -26.53 -10.10 19.71
N LEU A 27 -26.79 -9.11 18.85
CA LEU A 27 -25.92 -7.95 18.68
C LEU A 27 -25.81 -7.11 19.95
N HIS A 28 -26.89 -6.95 20.70
CA HIS A 28 -26.86 -6.24 22.00
C HIS A 28 -26.00 -6.94 23.05
N GLN A 29 -25.81 -8.26 22.95
CA GLN A 29 -24.98 -9.05 23.85
C GLN A 29 -23.50 -9.11 23.40
N LEU A 30 -23.19 -8.69 22.17
CA LEU A 30 -21.84 -8.75 21.62
C LEU A 30 -20.93 -7.72 22.29
N GLN A 31 -19.90 -8.21 22.99
CA GLN A 31 -18.91 -7.34 23.65
C GLN A 31 -17.87 -6.83 22.65
N LEU A 32 -17.83 -5.51 22.44
CA LEU A 32 -16.88 -4.85 21.54
C LEU A 32 -15.57 -4.40 22.22
N THR A 33 -15.40 -4.69 23.51
CA THR A 33 -14.19 -4.32 24.28
C THR A 33 -12.94 -5.08 23.81
N ASN A 34 -13.10 -6.33 23.37
CA ASN A 34 -12.04 -7.13 22.76
C ASN A 34 -12.32 -7.35 21.27
N LEU A 35 -11.78 -6.48 20.43
CA LEU A 35 -12.01 -6.52 18.98
C LEU A 35 -11.58 -7.82 18.31
N HIS A 36 -10.52 -8.50 18.79
CA HIS A 36 -10.12 -9.78 18.22
C HIS A 36 -11.18 -10.86 18.47
N GLN A 37 -11.68 -10.93 19.70
CA GLN A 37 -12.74 -11.88 20.07
C GLN A 37 -14.06 -11.54 19.37
N ALA A 38 -14.46 -10.26 19.35
CA ALA A 38 -15.67 -9.82 18.67
C ALA A 38 -15.63 -10.15 17.17
N HIS A 39 -14.49 -9.90 16.51
CA HIS A 39 -14.28 -10.26 15.11
C HIS A 39 -14.38 -11.78 14.89
N GLY A 40 -13.72 -12.58 15.74
CA GLY A 40 -13.79 -14.05 15.65
C GLY A 40 -15.21 -14.59 15.83
N VAL A 41 -15.95 -14.07 16.81
CA VAL A 41 -17.34 -14.43 17.07
C VAL A 41 -18.25 -14.05 15.89
N LEU A 42 -18.12 -12.83 15.35
CA LEU A 42 -18.86 -12.38 14.17
C LEU A 42 -18.61 -13.30 12.97
N ARG A 43 -17.34 -13.65 12.71
CA ARG A 43 -16.99 -14.54 11.61
C ARG A 43 -17.63 -15.92 11.74
N VAL A 44 -17.48 -16.55 12.91
CA VAL A 44 -18.07 -17.87 13.16
C VAL A 44 -19.59 -17.84 12.97
N GLN A 45 -20.28 -16.84 13.53
CA GLN A 45 -21.73 -16.76 13.42
C GLN A 45 -22.21 -16.44 12.01
N LEU A 46 -21.47 -15.63 11.25
CA LEU A 46 -21.80 -15.33 9.87
C LEU A 46 -21.57 -16.54 8.95
N ASP A 47 -20.51 -17.31 9.19
CA ASP A 47 -20.25 -18.58 8.48
C ASP A 47 -21.33 -19.62 8.77
N GLU A 48 -21.73 -19.80 10.03
CA GLU A 48 -22.86 -20.67 10.41
C GLU A 48 -24.18 -20.18 9.79
N PHE A 49 -24.44 -18.87 9.83
CA PHE A 49 -25.63 -18.28 9.24
C PHE A 49 -25.68 -18.48 7.72
N ASN A 50 -24.53 -18.41 7.05
CA ASN A 50 -24.42 -18.70 5.62
C ASN A 50 -24.69 -20.17 5.31
N ARG A 51 -24.46 -21.11 6.23
CA ARG A 51 -24.82 -22.51 6.02
C ARG A 51 -26.29 -22.78 6.31
N TYR A 52 -26.92 -22.01 7.19
CA TYR A 52 -28.31 -22.23 7.61
C TYR A 52 -29.33 -22.00 6.46
N PRO A 53 -30.23 -22.96 6.15
CA PRO A 53 -31.28 -22.77 5.15
C PRO A 53 -32.32 -21.72 5.59
N MET A 54 -32.61 -20.75 4.72
CA MET A 54 -33.53 -19.64 5.00
C MET A 54 -34.00 -19.00 3.69
N ARG A 55 -35.18 -18.37 3.71
CA ARG A 55 -35.67 -17.56 2.57
C ARG A 55 -34.78 -16.34 2.31
N GLY A 56 -34.66 -15.95 1.04
CA GLY A 56 -33.76 -14.89 0.63
C GLY A 56 -34.07 -13.53 1.26
N LEU A 57 -35.34 -13.15 1.37
CA LEU A 57 -35.74 -11.87 1.96
C LEU A 57 -35.45 -11.80 3.47
N GLU A 58 -35.72 -12.86 4.22
CA GLU A 58 -35.39 -12.95 5.66
C GLU A 58 -33.87 -12.83 5.87
N ARG A 59 -33.09 -13.51 5.02
CA ARG A 59 -31.62 -13.40 5.05
C ARG A 59 -31.15 -11.97 4.78
N LEU A 60 -31.73 -11.29 3.78
CA LEU A 60 -31.39 -9.91 3.45
C LEU A 60 -31.59 -8.98 4.66
N HIS A 61 -32.73 -9.08 5.34
CA HIS A 61 -33.00 -8.24 6.52
C HIS A 61 -31.98 -8.44 7.64
N ILE A 62 -31.54 -9.68 7.89
CA ILE A 62 -30.52 -9.98 8.89
C ILE A 62 -29.15 -9.43 8.48
N LEU A 63 -28.77 -9.57 7.21
CA LEU A 63 -27.50 -9.04 6.70
C LEU A 63 -27.45 -7.50 6.78
N GLU A 64 -28.54 -6.82 6.44
CA GLU A 64 -28.63 -5.35 6.57
C GLU A 64 -28.60 -4.86 8.02
N LEU A 65 -28.92 -5.73 8.99
CA LEU A 65 -28.75 -5.43 10.41
C LEU A 65 -27.29 -5.66 10.87
N LEU A 66 -26.68 -6.78 10.46
CA LEU A 66 -25.31 -7.14 10.86
C LEU A 66 -24.24 -6.21 10.30
N ARG A 67 -24.46 -5.65 9.11
CA ARG A 67 -23.44 -4.91 8.36
C ARG A 67 -22.82 -3.74 9.11
N GLU A 68 -23.57 -3.03 9.93
CA GLU A 68 -23.04 -1.88 10.69
C GLU A 68 -21.95 -2.33 11.67
N THR A 69 -22.27 -3.34 12.47
CA THR A 69 -21.32 -3.93 13.42
C THR A 69 -20.12 -4.56 12.72
N VAL A 70 -20.34 -5.26 11.61
CA VAL A 70 -19.24 -5.84 10.81
C VAL A 70 -18.30 -4.76 10.30
N VAL A 71 -18.84 -3.68 9.71
CA VAL A 71 -18.03 -2.56 9.18
C VAL A 71 -17.25 -1.87 10.30
N LEU A 72 -17.88 -1.63 11.44
CA LEU A 72 -17.23 -1.02 12.61
C LEU A 72 -16.06 -1.87 13.12
N VAL A 73 -16.32 -3.16 13.39
CA VAL A 73 -15.30 -4.07 13.92
C VAL A 73 -14.15 -4.26 12.93
N GLN A 74 -14.45 -4.40 11.64
CA GLN A 74 -13.44 -4.50 10.58
C GLN A 74 -12.58 -3.24 10.49
N GLY A 75 -13.20 -2.06 10.49
CA GLY A 75 -12.51 -0.78 10.41
C GLY A 75 -11.54 -0.56 11.58
N ASP A 76 -11.95 -0.92 12.79
CA ASP A 76 -11.10 -0.79 13.97
C ASP A 76 -10.03 -1.88 14.07
N TYR A 77 -10.36 -3.12 13.72
CA TYR A 77 -9.41 -4.23 13.78
C TYR A 77 -8.29 -4.09 12.73
N ALA A 78 -8.62 -3.59 11.53
CA ALA A 78 -7.65 -3.31 10.46
C ALA A 78 -6.60 -2.26 10.85
N LYS A 79 -6.84 -1.42 11.87
CA LYS A 79 -5.84 -0.46 12.36
C LYS A 79 -4.56 -1.14 12.85
N LYS A 80 -4.65 -2.41 13.28
CA LYS A 80 -3.48 -3.22 13.69
C LYS A 80 -2.49 -3.49 12.56
N LEU A 81 -2.88 -3.31 11.30
CA LEU A 81 -2.04 -3.53 10.11
C LEU A 81 -1.45 -2.23 9.53
N ILE A 82 -1.72 -1.07 10.15
CA ILE A 82 -1.21 0.21 9.66
C ILE A 82 0.32 0.27 9.82
N SER A 83 0.99 0.70 8.74
CA SER A 83 2.44 0.97 8.70
C SER A 83 3.32 -0.21 9.11
N LYS A 84 2.84 -1.44 8.92
CA LYS A 84 3.63 -2.64 9.15
C LYS A 84 4.64 -2.85 8.03
N LYS A 85 5.84 -3.31 8.39
CA LYS A 85 6.85 -3.74 7.43
C LYS A 85 6.42 -5.07 6.77
N LEU A 86 6.90 -5.35 5.57
CA LEU A 86 6.56 -6.56 4.82
C LEU A 86 7.76 -7.52 4.69
N PRO A 87 7.55 -8.84 4.70
CA PRO A 87 6.26 -9.51 4.94
C PRO A 87 5.74 -9.26 6.37
N LEU A 88 4.42 -9.37 6.58
CA LEU A 88 3.81 -9.33 7.91
C LEU A 88 4.36 -10.47 8.78
N SER A 89 4.39 -10.29 10.10
CA SER A 89 4.63 -11.42 11.01
C SER A 89 3.45 -12.41 11.00
N ASP A 90 3.63 -13.61 11.51
CA ASP A 90 2.57 -14.64 11.53
C ASP A 90 1.27 -14.16 12.22
N ASP A 91 1.40 -13.45 13.34
CA ASP A 91 0.26 -12.85 14.05
C ASP A 91 -0.45 -11.78 13.19
N GLU A 92 0.32 -10.93 12.51
CA GLU A 92 -0.22 -9.87 11.65
C GLU A 92 -0.86 -10.44 10.38
N LEU A 93 -0.27 -11.50 9.81
CA LEU A 93 -0.83 -12.23 8.69
C LEU A 93 -2.15 -12.92 9.08
N THR A 94 -2.24 -13.48 10.29
CA THR A 94 -3.47 -14.06 10.83
C THR A 94 -4.57 -13.02 10.98
N ILE A 95 -4.24 -11.81 11.44
CA ILE A 95 -5.17 -10.68 11.48
C ILE A 95 -5.67 -10.33 10.07
N PHE A 96 -4.76 -10.20 9.12
CA PHE A 96 -5.08 -9.88 7.73
C PHE A 96 -6.02 -10.92 7.08
N VAL A 97 -5.70 -12.21 7.20
CA VAL A 97 -6.54 -13.31 6.68
C VAL A 97 -7.89 -13.37 7.39
N SER A 98 -7.93 -13.01 8.68
CA SER A 98 -9.18 -12.94 9.44
C SER A 98 -10.11 -11.86 8.86
N ILE A 99 -9.57 -10.65 8.63
CA ILE A 99 -10.28 -9.50 8.04
C ILE A 99 -10.84 -9.86 6.65
N VAL A 100 -10.00 -10.36 5.75
CA VAL A 100 -10.43 -10.73 4.39
C VAL A 100 -11.52 -11.80 4.42
N GLY A 101 -11.42 -12.77 5.34
CA GLY A 101 -12.42 -13.82 5.43
C GLY A 101 -13.74 -13.38 6.05
N LEU A 102 -13.78 -12.45 7.02
CA LEU A 102 -15.06 -11.91 7.50
C LEU A 102 -15.78 -11.10 6.40
N TRP A 103 -15.04 -10.38 5.55
CA TRP A 103 -15.62 -9.77 4.36
C TRP A 103 -16.17 -10.82 3.38
N GLN A 104 -15.43 -11.91 3.15
CA GLN A 104 -15.91 -13.03 2.34
C GLN A 104 -17.23 -13.60 2.88
N SER A 105 -17.33 -13.84 4.18
CA SER A 105 -18.54 -14.33 4.83
C SER A 105 -19.72 -13.39 4.59
N LEU A 106 -19.50 -12.06 4.67
CA LEU A 106 -20.55 -11.09 4.39
C LEU A 106 -20.99 -11.12 2.92
N VAL A 107 -20.04 -11.14 1.98
CA VAL A 107 -20.33 -11.27 0.55
C VAL A 107 -21.11 -12.55 0.24
N THR A 108 -20.70 -13.69 0.82
CA THR A 108 -21.39 -14.98 0.63
C THR A 108 -22.85 -14.90 1.06
N GLY A 109 -23.16 -14.21 2.16
CA GLY A 109 -24.54 -13.99 2.59
C GLY A 109 -25.39 -13.27 1.54
N TYR A 110 -24.88 -12.16 1.00
CA TYR A 110 -25.59 -11.42 -0.05
C TYR A 110 -25.67 -12.18 -1.38
N LEU A 111 -24.63 -12.94 -1.73
CA LEU A 111 -24.63 -13.79 -2.92
C LEU A 111 -25.72 -14.87 -2.84
N ARG A 112 -26.00 -15.44 -1.66
CA ARG A 112 -27.13 -16.37 -1.50
C ARG A 112 -28.48 -15.71 -1.78
N CYS A 113 -28.69 -14.49 -1.31
CA CYS A 113 -29.89 -13.72 -1.65
C CYS A 113 -29.95 -13.47 -3.17
N LEU A 114 -28.83 -13.11 -3.79
CA LEU A 114 -28.77 -12.86 -5.22
C LEU A 114 -29.03 -14.11 -6.07
N GLN A 115 -28.56 -15.28 -5.62
CA GLN A 115 -28.88 -16.59 -6.23
C GLN A 115 -30.37 -16.93 -6.09
N ALA A 116 -30.98 -16.65 -4.94
CA ALA A 116 -32.44 -16.84 -4.76
C ALA A 116 -33.25 -15.93 -5.70
N TYR A 117 -32.83 -14.68 -5.87
CA TYR A 117 -33.41 -13.76 -6.87
C TYR A 117 -33.24 -14.32 -8.29
N ALA A 118 -32.03 -14.77 -8.67
CA ALA A 118 -31.77 -15.36 -9.99
C ALA A 118 -32.56 -16.66 -10.23
N ALA A 119 -32.90 -17.40 -9.17
CA ALA A 119 -33.77 -18.57 -9.21
C ALA A 119 -35.28 -18.23 -9.28
N GLY A 120 -35.65 -16.94 -9.27
CA GLY A 120 -37.02 -16.47 -9.47
C GLY A 120 -37.77 -16.09 -8.19
N ASP A 121 -37.09 -15.89 -7.07
CA ASP A 121 -37.74 -15.38 -5.84
C ASP A 121 -38.23 -13.93 -6.04
N LYS A 122 -39.53 -13.79 -6.22
CA LYS A 122 -40.20 -12.51 -6.48
C LYS A 122 -40.13 -11.55 -5.29
N GLN A 123 -39.95 -12.03 -4.07
CA GLN A 123 -39.85 -11.17 -2.88
C GLN A 123 -38.60 -10.29 -2.91
N LEU A 124 -37.58 -10.69 -3.67
CA LEU A 124 -36.32 -9.97 -3.79
C LEU A 124 -36.26 -9.03 -5.01
N ALA A 125 -37.32 -8.96 -5.83
CA ALA A 125 -37.30 -8.24 -7.10
C ALA A 125 -36.93 -6.74 -6.94
N GLU A 126 -37.49 -6.08 -5.93
CA GLU A 126 -37.20 -4.66 -5.64
C GLU A 126 -35.81 -4.45 -5.03
N SER A 127 -35.18 -5.52 -4.55
CA SER A 127 -33.87 -5.49 -3.89
C SER A 127 -32.71 -5.89 -4.82
N ALA A 128 -32.96 -6.25 -6.09
CA ALA A 128 -31.93 -6.78 -6.98
C ALA A 128 -30.72 -5.84 -7.17
N ALA A 129 -30.98 -4.54 -7.37
CA ALA A 129 -29.93 -3.53 -7.47
C ALA A 129 -29.15 -3.38 -6.16
N LEU A 130 -29.85 -3.39 -5.01
CA LEU A 130 -29.24 -3.31 -3.69
C LEU A 130 -28.34 -4.52 -3.42
N LEU A 131 -28.84 -5.74 -3.64
CA LEU A 131 -28.10 -6.98 -3.42
C LEU A 131 -26.82 -7.01 -4.25
N THR A 132 -26.91 -6.69 -5.53
CA THR A 132 -25.75 -6.71 -6.44
C THR A 132 -24.73 -5.63 -6.07
N GLN A 133 -25.21 -4.44 -5.70
CA GLN A 133 -24.33 -3.36 -5.25
C GLN A 133 -23.64 -3.70 -3.91
N ARG A 134 -24.33 -4.36 -2.97
CA ARG A 134 -23.72 -4.88 -1.72
C ARG A 134 -22.68 -5.96 -2.00
N CYS A 135 -22.95 -6.88 -2.92
CA CYS A 135 -21.96 -7.88 -3.34
C CYS A 135 -20.70 -7.22 -3.93
N LEU A 136 -20.87 -6.27 -4.87
CA LEU A 136 -19.76 -5.50 -5.45
C LEU A 136 -18.98 -4.74 -4.38
N ARG A 137 -19.68 -4.06 -3.47
CA ARG A 137 -19.09 -3.26 -2.39
C ARG A 137 -18.16 -4.10 -1.52
N TYR A 138 -18.68 -5.19 -0.95
CA TYR A 138 -17.92 -5.97 0.01
C TYR A 138 -16.85 -6.84 -0.69
N SER A 139 -17.06 -7.24 -1.94
CA SER A 139 -15.99 -7.81 -2.79
C SER A 139 -14.87 -6.81 -3.01
N GLY A 140 -15.21 -5.54 -3.27
CA GLY A 140 -14.27 -4.44 -3.36
C GLY A 140 -13.50 -4.22 -2.07
N LEU A 141 -14.16 -4.29 -0.90
CA LEU A 141 -13.48 -4.14 0.39
C LEU A 141 -12.46 -5.24 0.63
N GLN A 142 -12.69 -6.48 0.18
CA GLN A 142 -11.66 -7.53 0.21
C GLN A 142 -10.42 -7.09 -0.56
N ILE A 143 -10.60 -6.60 -1.80
CA ILE A 143 -9.50 -6.09 -2.62
C ILE A 143 -8.79 -4.92 -1.92
N PHE A 144 -9.54 -3.96 -1.37
CA PHE A 144 -8.93 -2.82 -0.67
C PHE A 144 -8.07 -3.26 0.52
N GLU A 145 -8.46 -4.30 1.27
CA GLU A 145 -7.65 -4.78 2.39
C GLU A 145 -6.33 -5.41 1.91
N HIS A 146 -6.33 -6.11 0.78
CA HIS A 146 -5.10 -6.57 0.11
C HIS A 146 -4.20 -5.39 -0.30
N LEU A 147 -4.77 -4.39 -0.99
CA LEU A 147 -4.03 -3.20 -1.45
C LEU A 147 -3.41 -2.44 -0.28
N ARG A 148 -4.18 -2.22 0.79
CA ARG A 148 -3.78 -1.49 1.99
C ARG A 148 -2.74 -2.21 2.83
N SER A 149 -2.73 -3.54 2.79
CA SER A 149 -1.77 -4.39 3.51
C SER A 149 -0.53 -4.70 2.68
N GLY A 150 -0.50 -4.31 1.40
CA GLY A 150 0.59 -4.58 0.48
C GLY A 150 0.72 -6.06 0.11
N TYR A 151 -0.40 -6.76 -0.07
CA TYR A 151 -0.43 -8.15 -0.57
C TYR A 151 -1.14 -8.20 -1.91
N GLU A 152 -0.54 -8.85 -2.90
CA GLU A 152 -1.26 -9.22 -4.11
C GLU A 152 -2.42 -10.17 -3.77
N PHE A 153 -3.48 -10.11 -4.57
CA PHE A 153 -4.66 -10.96 -4.41
C PHE A 153 -4.86 -11.86 -5.63
N ASP A 154 -5.62 -12.93 -5.44
CA ASP A 154 -5.94 -13.88 -6.51
C ASP A 154 -6.95 -13.28 -7.51
N GLY A 155 -6.75 -13.57 -8.80
CA GLY A 155 -7.64 -13.14 -9.87
C GLY A 155 -9.09 -13.63 -9.73
N LYS A 156 -9.38 -14.58 -8.83
CA LYS A 156 -10.76 -14.93 -8.44
C LYS A 156 -11.58 -13.74 -7.95
N LEU A 157 -10.98 -12.78 -7.24
CA LEU A 157 -11.69 -11.57 -6.81
C LEU A 157 -12.08 -10.68 -8.02
N TRP A 158 -11.26 -10.66 -9.07
CA TRP A 158 -11.60 -9.99 -10.32
C TRP A 158 -12.76 -10.67 -11.02
N HIS A 159 -12.71 -11.99 -11.21
CA HIS A 159 -13.82 -12.73 -11.82
C HIS A 159 -15.13 -12.52 -11.05
N GLN A 160 -15.09 -12.50 -9.72
CA GLN A 160 -16.27 -12.23 -8.90
C GLN A 160 -16.84 -10.83 -9.16
N LEU A 161 -16.00 -9.80 -9.15
CA LEU A 161 -16.45 -8.43 -9.46
C LEU A 161 -17.02 -8.30 -10.86
N HIS A 162 -16.34 -8.89 -11.85
CA HIS A 162 -16.73 -8.83 -13.25
C HIS A 162 -18.05 -9.56 -13.49
N ALA A 163 -18.23 -10.75 -12.90
CA ALA A 163 -19.47 -11.51 -12.99
C ALA A 163 -20.65 -10.76 -12.35
N LEU A 164 -20.43 -10.11 -11.20
CA LEU A 164 -21.45 -9.30 -10.54
C LEU A 164 -21.85 -8.07 -11.38
N PHE A 165 -20.88 -7.37 -11.96
CA PHE A 165 -21.15 -6.23 -12.83
C PHE A 165 -21.84 -6.66 -14.13
N ALA A 166 -21.36 -7.73 -14.77
CA ALA A 166 -21.97 -8.31 -15.96
C ALA A 166 -23.44 -8.70 -15.69
N PHE A 167 -23.71 -9.34 -14.54
CA PHE A 167 -25.08 -9.66 -14.13
C PHE A 167 -25.94 -8.41 -13.97
N ALA A 168 -25.44 -7.36 -13.32
CA ALA A 168 -26.17 -6.10 -13.17
C ALA A 168 -26.47 -5.41 -14.52
N GLU A 169 -25.53 -5.51 -15.46
CA GLU A 169 -25.67 -4.97 -16.81
C GLU A 169 -26.69 -5.77 -17.63
N GLU A 170 -26.60 -7.10 -17.61
CA GLU A 170 -27.53 -8.02 -18.29
C GLU A 170 -28.98 -7.82 -17.83
N GLN A 171 -29.18 -7.61 -16.52
CA GLN A 171 -30.50 -7.38 -15.93
C GLN A 171 -30.97 -5.92 -16.02
N GLY A 172 -30.14 -4.99 -16.52
CA GLY A 172 -30.51 -3.60 -16.77
C GLY A 172 -30.59 -2.70 -15.53
N PHE A 173 -30.16 -3.16 -14.34
CA PHE A 173 -30.22 -2.36 -13.11
C PHE A 173 -28.88 -1.75 -12.67
N HIS A 174 -27.79 -1.96 -13.42
CA HIS A 174 -26.44 -1.48 -13.07
C HIS A 174 -26.33 0.02 -12.75
N GLN A 175 -27.24 0.86 -13.28
CA GLN A 175 -27.28 2.32 -13.03
C GLN A 175 -28.29 2.75 -11.97
N ILE A 176 -29.13 1.84 -11.45
CA ILE A 176 -30.08 2.17 -10.39
C ILE A 176 -29.33 2.63 -9.15
N LYS A 177 -29.74 3.79 -8.62
CA LYS A 177 -29.16 4.40 -7.42
C LYS A 177 -29.68 3.70 -6.18
N VAL A 178 -28.77 3.32 -5.30
CA VAL A 178 -29.05 2.66 -4.02
C VAL A 178 -28.40 3.50 -2.91
N SER A 179 -29.19 3.88 -1.89
CA SER A 179 -28.64 4.55 -0.71
C SER A 179 -27.75 3.58 0.09
N ASP A 180 -26.64 4.10 0.58
CA ASP A 180 -25.70 3.39 1.44
C ASP A 180 -25.07 4.37 2.43
N GLU A 181 -25.81 4.68 3.49
CA GLU A 181 -25.36 5.65 4.49
C GLU A 181 -24.07 5.22 5.22
N LEU A 182 -23.74 3.92 5.26
CA LEU A 182 -22.50 3.46 5.91
C LEU A 182 -21.25 3.77 5.11
N HIS A 183 -21.31 3.73 3.77
CA HIS A 183 -20.12 3.90 2.92
C HIS A 183 -20.14 5.19 2.10
N SER A 184 -21.29 5.82 1.92
CA SER A 184 -21.49 6.98 1.06
C SER A 184 -22.68 7.81 1.57
N ALA A 185 -22.58 8.30 2.80
CA ALA A 185 -23.62 9.09 3.46
C ALA A 185 -24.07 10.27 2.59
N GLY A 186 -25.37 10.35 2.28
CA GLY A 186 -25.94 11.38 1.41
C GLY A 186 -25.57 11.27 -0.09
N HIS A 187 -24.83 10.25 -0.51
CA HIS A 187 -24.40 10.05 -1.90
C HIS A 187 -24.78 8.66 -2.41
N PRO A 188 -26.03 8.46 -2.89
CA PRO A 188 -26.47 7.18 -3.45
C PRO A 188 -25.59 6.70 -4.60
N GLY A 189 -25.17 5.44 -4.54
CA GLY A 189 -24.30 4.81 -5.52
C GLY A 189 -25.05 3.79 -6.39
N SER A 190 -24.55 3.53 -7.60
CA SER A 190 -25.02 2.43 -8.46
C SER A 190 -23.99 1.30 -8.52
N CYS A 191 -24.36 0.14 -9.06
CA CYS A 191 -23.42 -0.96 -9.30
C CYS A 191 -22.26 -0.49 -10.20
N GLN A 192 -22.55 0.31 -11.24
CA GLN A 192 -21.55 0.88 -12.13
C GLN A 192 -20.54 1.77 -11.38
N MET A 193 -21.02 2.65 -10.51
CA MET A 193 -20.15 3.54 -9.74
C MET A 193 -19.22 2.75 -8.81
N VAL A 194 -19.76 1.77 -8.08
CA VAL A 194 -18.97 0.93 -7.17
C VAL A 194 -17.92 0.14 -7.93
N TYR A 195 -18.32 -0.48 -9.05
CA TYR A 195 -17.42 -1.25 -9.92
C TYR A 195 -16.30 -0.39 -10.50
N ALA A 196 -16.64 0.76 -11.13
CA ALA A 196 -15.66 1.67 -11.72
C ALA A 196 -14.70 2.24 -10.66
N LYS A 197 -15.19 2.60 -9.47
CA LYS A 197 -14.35 3.05 -8.35
C LYS A 197 -13.30 2.00 -7.97
N ILE A 198 -13.70 0.73 -7.82
CA ILE A 198 -12.77 -0.35 -7.42
C ILE A 198 -11.69 -0.54 -8.50
N LEU A 199 -12.11 -0.57 -9.77
CA LEU A 199 -11.23 -0.67 -10.92
C LEU A 199 -10.18 0.45 -10.94
N LEU A 200 -10.63 1.71 -10.80
CA LEU A 200 -9.75 2.88 -10.79
C LEU A 200 -8.82 2.90 -9.57
N ALA A 201 -9.32 2.51 -8.39
CA ALA A 201 -8.49 2.42 -7.19
C ALA A 201 -7.34 1.41 -7.33
N CYS A 202 -7.59 0.28 -8.00
CA CYS A 202 -6.54 -0.70 -8.30
C CYS A 202 -5.55 -0.18 -9.35
N HIS A 203 -6.02 0.64 -10.29
CA HIS A 203 -5.20 1.23 -11.35
C HIS A 203 -4.33 2.40 -10.86
N ALA A 204 -4.74 3.10 -9.79
CA ALA A 204 -4.09 4.28 -9.23
C ALA A 204 -2.81 4.00 -8.41
N HIS A 205 -2.06 2.94 -8.73
CA HIS A 205 -0.80 2.56 -8.07
C HIS A 205 -0.87 2.56 -6.52
N PRO A 206 -1.82 1.84 -5.91
CA PRO A 206 -2.13 1.94 -4.47
C PRO A 206 -0.96 1.63 -3.53
N ALA A 207 0.02 0.82 -3.96
CA ALA A 207 1.21 0.52 -3.16
C ALA A 207 2.14 1.74 -2.97
N GLU A 208 2.05 2.75 -3.85
CA GLU A 208 2.79 4.00 -3.76
C GLU A 208 2.06 5.07 -2.92
N LEU A 209 0.81 4.79 -2.53
CA LEU A 209 -0.03 5.72 -1.79
C LEU A 209 0.09 5.48 -0.30
N THR A 210 0.12 6.57 0.48
CA THR A 210 0.02 6.46 1.94
C THR A 210 -1.38 5.99 2.36
N ARG A 211 -1.52 5.49 3.58
CA ARG A 211 -2.85 5.11 4.11
C ARG A 211 -3.84 6.27 4.06
N GLY A 212 -3.40 7.49 4.37
CA GLY A 212 -4.23 8.70 4.28
C GLY A 212 -4.66 9.00 2.84
N GLN A 213 -3.74 8.84 1.87
CA GLN A 213 -4.04 9.00 0.45
C GLN A 213 -5.01 7.94 -0.08
N LEU A 214 -4.91 6.69 0.38
CA LEU A 214 -5.88 5.64 0.04
C LEU A 214 -7.28 5.93 0.59
N LEU A 215 -7.39 6.52 1.79
CA LEU A 215 -8.68 6.96 2.35
C LEU A 215 -9.27 8.14 1.57
N LEU A 216 -8.44 9.13 1.22
CA LEU A 216 -8.85 10.25 0.37
C LEU A 216 -9.31 9.78 -1.01
N LEU A 217 -8.56 8.87 -1.65
CA LEU A 217 -8.93 8.26 -2.94
C LEU A 217 -10.29 7.58 -2.83
N ASP A 218 -10.49 6.73 -1.81
CA ASP A 218 -11.74 6.02 -1.60
C ASP A 218 -12.93 7.00 -1.46
N ARG A 219 -12.76 8.04 -0.64
CA ARG A 219 -13.78 9.06 -0.43
C ARG A 219 -14.06 9.88 -1.69
N TRP A 220 -13.02 10.38 -2.36
CA TRP A 220 -13.16 11.19 -3.56
C TRP A 220 -13.82 10.41 -4.70
N PHE A 221 -13.45 9.15 -4.92
CA PHE A 221 -14.10 8.33 -5.94
C PHE A 221 -15.55 7.97 -5.58
N CYS A 222 -15.95 7.95 -4.30
CA CYS A 222 -17.36 7.91 -3.95
C CYS A 222 -18.08 9.20 -4.37
N LEU A 223 -17.52 10.37 -4.05
CA LEU A 223 -18.11 11.68 -4.36
C LEU A 223 -18.21 11.92 -5.86
N TRP A 224 -17.22 11.48 -6.63
CA TRP A 224 -17.16 11.69 -8.08
C TRP A 224 -17.76 10.54 -8.88
N GLY A 225 -18.52 9.64 -8.25
CA GLY A 225 -18.98 8.43 -8.94
C GLY A 225 -19.79 8.70 -10.22
N ASP A 226 -20.51 9.82 -10.29
CA ASP A 226 -21.26 10.24 -11.50
C ASP A 226 -20.38 10.60 -12.70
N VAL A 227 -19.08 10.83 -12.47
CA VAL A 227 -18.08 11.06 -13.51
C VAL A 227 -17.71 9.76 -14.23
N PHE A 228 -17.94 8.59 -13.60
CA PHE A 228 -17.51 7.30 -14.12
C PHE A 228 -18.56 6.67 -15.05
N THR A 229 -18.21 6.53 -16.33
CA THR A 229 -18.97 5.74 -17.29
C THR A 229 -18.26 4.42 -17.59
N VAL A 230 -19.06 3.36 -17.78
CA VAL A 230 -18.58 2.05 -18.22
C VAL A 230 -19.37 1.68 -19.47
N GLU A 231 -18.69 1.67 -20.61
CA GLU A 231 -19.31 1.60 -21.93
C GLU A 231 -18.84 0.37 -22.72
N ARG A 232 -19.63 -0.05 -23.71
CA ARG A 232 -19.27 -1.18 -24.61
C ARG A 232 -18.39 -0.77 -25.78
N ARG A 233 -18.24 0.53 -26.00
CA ARG A 233 -17.45 1.15 -27.05
C ARG A 233 -16.67 2.30 -26.45
N TYR A 234 -15.62 2.71 -27.12
CA TYR A 234 -14.86 3.89 -26.75
C TYR A 234 -14.60 4.74 -27.98
N SER A 235 -14.29 6.01 -27.73
CA SER A 235 -13.67 6.92 -28.68
C SER A 235 -12.37 7.43 -28.07
N SER A 236 -11.42 7.80 -28.93
CA SER A 236 -10.14 8.37 -28.52
C SER A 236 -9.84 9.61 -29.35
N SER A 237 -9.38 10.67 -28.69
CA SER A 237 -8.87 11.89 -29.31
C SER A 237 -7.45 12.11 -28.82
N LYS A 238 -6.60 12.71 -29.67
CA LYS A 238 -5.15 12.84 -29.42
C LYS A 238 -4.81 13.69 -28.19
N ASP A 239 -5.65 14.66 -27.86
CA ASP A 239 -5.43 15.61 -26.75
C ASP A 239 -6.26 15.27 -25.50
N ASP A 240 -7.05 14.20 -25.56
CA ASP A 240 -7.89 13.75 -24.45
C ASP A 240 -7.23 12.61 -23.68
N ALA A 241 -7.59 12.46 -22.40
CA ALA A 241 -7.14 11.33 -21.59
C ALA A 241 -7.58 10.01 -22.24
N PRO A 242 -6.66 9.05 -22.47
CA PRO A 242 -6.97 7.81 -23.13
C PRO A 242 -7.97 6.99 -22.29
N PRO A 243 -8.91 6.29 -22.94
CA PRO A 243 -9.80 5.37 -22.23
C PRO A 243 -9.02 4.19 -21.67
N LEU A 244 -9.56 3.59 -20.62
CA LEU A 244 -9.07 2.34 -20.05
C LEU A 244 -10.05 1.21 -20.37
N ALA A 245 -9.54 0.00 -20.56
CA ALA A 245 -10.36 -1.17 -20.86
C ALA A 245 -10.30 -2.22 -19.76
N VAL A 246 -11.37 -2.99 -19.64
CA VAL A 246 -11.46 -4.17 -18.79
C VAL A 246 -12.23 -5.26 -19.53
N ASP A 247 -11.71 -6.49 -19.49
CA ASP A 247 -12.41 -7.67 -20.01
C ASP A 247 -13.16 -8.36 -18.88
N LEU A 248 -14.49 -8.38 -18.95
CA LEU A 248 -15.34 -9.01 -17.94
C LEU A 248 -15.16 -10.55 -17.88
N ALA A 249 -14.54 -11.17 -18.89
CA ALA A 249 -14.22 -12.59 -18.90
C ALA A 249 -12.82 -12.90 -18.32
N SER A 250 -12.05 -11.87 -17.94
CA SER A 250 -10.65 -12.03 -17.50
C SER A 250 -10.48 -12.06 -15.98
N ALA A 251 -9.26 -12.39 -15.57
CA ALA A 251 -8.80 -12.35 -14.18
C ALA A 251 -8.11 -11.03 -13.80
N GLN A 252 -8.31 -9.94 -14.58
CA GLN A 252 -7.51 -8.72 -14.51
C GLN A 252 -8.38 -7.46 -14.38
N GLY A 253 -7.78 -6.40 -13.83
CA GLY A 253 -8.40 -5.07 -13.72
C GLY A 253 -8.24 -4.23 -15.00
N LEU A 254 -8.22 -2.90 -14.84
CA LEU A 254 -8.07 -1.96 -15.96
C LEU A 254 -6.69 -2.06 -16.63
N GLN A 255 -6.72 -1.99 -17.96
CA GLN A 255 -5.56 -1.99 -18.83
C GLN A 255 -5.66 -0.86 -19.87
N PRO A 256 -4.53 -0.36 -20.40
CA PRO A 256 -4.55 0.55 -21.55
C PRO A 256 -5.21 -0.11 -22.76
N VAL A 257 -6.01 0.66 -23.52
CA VAL A 257 -6.70 0.15 -24.73
C VAL A 257 -5.75 -0.38 -25.80
N GLU A 258 -4.51 0.08 -25.83
CA GLU A 258 -3.47 -0.33 -26.78
C GLU A 258 -3.03 -1.79 -26.60
N HIS A 259 -3.23 -2.37 -25.41
CA HIS A 259 -2.77 -3.71 -25.07
C HIS A 259 -3.87 -4.78 -25.18
N ILE A 260 -5.09 -4.42 -25.60
CA ILE A 260 -6.23 -5.33 -25.59
C ILE A 260 -6.78 -5.60 -26.99
N THR A 261 -7.34 -6.80 -27.16
CA THR A 261 -8.07 -7.19 -28.38
C THR A 261 -9.56 -6.99 -28.14
N PRO A 262 -10.29 -6.27 -29.01
CA PRO A 262 -11.74 -6.09 -28.86
C PRO A 262 -12.51 -7.41 -28.78
N SER A 263 -13.45 -7.50 -27.84
CA SER A 263 -14.35 -8.65 -27.66
C SER A 263 -15.72 -8.21 -27.13
N ALA A 264 -16.70 -9.11 -27.09
CA ALA A 264 -18.05 -8.80 -26.56
C ALA A 264 -18.07 -8.56 -25.04
N SER A 265 -17.11 -9.12 -24.30
CA SER A 265 -16.94 -8.95 -22.85
C SER A 265 -16.14 -7.70 -22.48
N MET A 266 -15.57 -6.98 -23.45
CA MET A 266 -14.85 -5.74 -23.18
C MET A 266 -15.77 -4.61 -22.73
N ARG A 267 -15.33 -3.88 -21.71
CA ARG A 267 -15.90 -2.61 -21.28
C ARG A 267 -14.81 -1.56 -21.21
N TYR A 268 -15.22 -0.31 -21.42
CA TYR A 268 -14.32 0.83 -21.51
C TYR A 268 -14.74 1.91 -20.52
N LEU A 269 -13.78 2.49 -19.83
CA LEU A 269 -13.97 3.64 -18.96
C LEU A 269 -13.49 4.89 -19.69
N ALA A 270 -14.40 5.84 -19.89
CA ALA A 270 -14.07 7.13 -20.45
C ALA A 270 -13.37 8.00 -19.40
N MET A 271 -12.11 8.39 -19.67
CA MET A 271 -11.27 9.08 -18.68
C MET A 271 -11.29 10.61 -18.79
N VAL A 272 -11.93 11.15 -19.84
CA VAL A 272 -11.93 12.59 -20.16
C VAL A 272 -12.51 13.44 -19.02
N GLN A 273 -13.64 13.04 -18.45
CA GLN A 273 -14.30 13.82 -17.40
C GLN A 273 -13.51 13.77 -16.08
N LEU A 274 -12.91 12.62 -15.75
CA LEU A 274 -12.04 12.51 -14.59
C LEU A 274 -10.78 13.36 -14.74
N SER A 275 -10.13 13.30 -15.91
CA SER A 275 -8.94 14.12 -16.20
C SER A 275 -9.24 15.61 -16.05
N LYS A 276 -10.36 16.09 -16.62
CA LYS A 276 -10.82 17.48 -16.46
C LYS A 276 -11.06 17.84 -14.99
N LEU A 277 -11.76 16.99 -14.25
CA LEU A 277 -12.06 17.21 -12.83
C LEU A 277 -10.77 17.35 -12.00
N LEU A 278 -9.82 16.43 -12.16
CA LEU A 278 -8.55 16.43 -11.44
C LEU A 278 -7.74 17.70 -11.74
N ARG A 279 -7.64 18.07 -13.02
CA ARG A 279 -6.92 19.28 -13.46
C ARG A 279 -7.56 20.55 -12.92
N VAL A 280 -8.88 20.69 -13.02
CA VAL A 280 -9.61 21.87 -12.52
C VAL A 280 -9.42 22.03 -11.01
N LYS A 281 -9.61 20.96 -10.23
CA LYS A 281 -9.42 21.02 -8.77
C LYS A 281 -7.97 21.35 -8.40
N THR A 282 -6.99 20.81 -9.13
CA THR A 282 -5.56 21.12 -8.92
C THR A 282 -5.28 22.61 -9.16
N ILE A 283 -5.78 23.18 -10.26
CA ILE A 283 -5.62 24.60 -10.59
C ILE A 283 -6.29 25.50 -9.54
N LEU A 284 -7.50 25.17 -9.08
CA LEU A 284 -8.22 25.96 -8.08
C LEU A 284 -7.51 25.98 -6.72
N LEU A 285 -6.90 24.85 -6.31
CA LEU A 285 -6.05 24.80 -5.11
C LEU A 285 -4.83 25.71 -5.26
N GLN A 286 -4.17 25.68 -6.41
CA GLN A 286 -3.01 26.54 -6.71
C GLN A 286 -3.39 28.02 -6.76
N GLN A 287 -4.64 28.35 -7.10
CA GLN A 287 -5.19 29.71 -7.06
C GLN A 287 -5.66 30.15 -5.66
N GLY A 288 -5.48 29.32 -4.62
CA GLY A 288 -5.73 29.67 -3.23
C GLY A 288 -7.09 29.24 -2.68
N GLN A 289 -7.88 28.45 -3.42
CA GLN A 289 -9.06 27.82 -2.82
C GLN A 289 -8.65 26.73 -1.82
N SER A 290 -9.44 26.59 -0.76
CA SER A 290 -9.21 25.56 0.25
C SER A 290 -9.75 24.19 -0.18
N PRO A 291 -9.18 23.08 0.29
CA PRO A 291 -9.69 21.74 0.03
C PRO A 291 -11.17 21.58 0.42
N LEU A 292 -11.61 22.23 1.50
CA LEU A 292 -13.00 22.20 1.94
C LEU A 292 -13.95 22.85 0.94
N GLN A 293 -13.59 24.02 0.38
CA GLN A 293 -14.38 24.70 -0.66
C GLN A 293 -14.52 23.86 -1.94
N LEU A 294 -13.57 22.95 -2.18
CA LEU A 294 -13.57 22.04 -3.32
C LEU A 294 -14.12 20.65 -2.98
N GLU A 295 -14.70 20.47 -1.79
CA GLU A 295 -15.25 19.20 -1.28
C GLU A 295 -14.21 18.07 -1.16
N LEU A 296 -12.93 18.42 -1.15
CA LEU A 296 -11.81 17.47 -1.02
C LEU A 296 -11.58 17.04 0.43
N GLY A 297 -12.11 17.78 1.41
CA GLY A 297 -11.99 17.48 2.83
C GLY A 297 -11.13 18.46 3.60
N SER A 298 -10.81 18.07 4.83
CA SER A 298 -9.97 18.83 5.75
C SER A 298 -8.73 18.06 6.19
N GLU A 299 -8.50 16.84 5.68
CA GLU A 299 -7.40 15.98 6.11
C GLU A 299 -6.04 16.37 5.52
N CYS A 300 -6.01 17.10 4.39
CA CYS A 300 -4.79 17.58 3.73
C CYS A 300 -4.80 19.11 3.55
N ASN A 301 -3.62 19.74 3.57
CA ASN A 301 -3.47 21.15 3.18
C ASN A 301 -3.52 21.30 1.64
N SER A 302 -3.72 22.52 1.14
CA SER A 302 -3.88 22.76 -0.31
C SER A 302 -2.71 22.25 -1.15
N THR A 303 -1.47 22.30 -0.64
CA THR A 303 -0.28 21.87 -1.39
C THR A 303 -0.24 20.36 -1.53
N ASP A 304 -0.40 19.63 -0.42
CA ASP A 304 -0.42 18.17 -0.40
C ASP A 304 -1.60 17.61 -1.20
N CYS A 305 -2.78 18.26 -1.11
CA CYS A 305 -3.94 17.86 -1.90
C CYS A 305 -3.68 18.08 -3.40
N ALA A 306 -3.08 19.21 -3.81
CA ALA A 306 -2.77 19.49 -5.21
C ALA A 306 -1.72 18.51 -5.77
N GLU A 307 -0.68 18.20 -4.99
CA GLU A 307 0.32 17.20 -5.36
C GLU A 307 -0.31 15.82 -5.52
N PHE A 308 -1.21 15.43 -4.61
CA PHE A 308 -1.89 14.15 -4.70
C PHE A 308 -2.84 14.07 -5.90
N LEU A 309 -3.61 15.12 -6.20
CA LEU A 309 -4.44 15.18 -7.41
C LEU A 309 -3.61 15.10 -8.69
N GLY A 310 -2.46 15.77 -8.74
CA GLY A 310 -1.51 15.69 -9.85
C GLY A 310 -0.99 14.26 -10.05
N ARG A 311 -0.62 13.56 -8.96
CA ARG A 311 -0.20 12.16 -9.03
C ARG A 311 -1.34 11.23 -9.47
N LEU A 312 -2.57 11.42 -8.98
CA LEU A 312 -3.73 10.66 -9.45
C LEU A 312 -4.02 10.90 -10.94
N HIS A 313 -3.85 12.13 -11.43
CA HIS A 313 -3.97 12.43 -12.85
C HIS A 313 -2.93 11.65 -13.66
N HIS A 314 -1.66 11.66 -13.23
CA HIS A 314 -0.60 10.89 -13.86
C HIS A 314 -0.90 9.38 -13.87
N TYR A 315 -1.32 8.81 -12.74
CA TYR A 315 -1.59 7.37 -12.64
C TYR A 315 -2.82 6.91 -13.42
N CYS A 316 -3.88 7.71 -13.48
CA CYS A 316 -5.17 7.29 -14.05
C CYS A 316 -5.43 7.81 -15.47
N CYS A 317 -4.84 8.94 -15.86
CA CYS A 317 -5.26 9.70 -17.04
C CYS A 317 -4.15 9.96 -18.05
N GLU A 318 -2.89 9.64 -17.75
CA GLU A 318 -1.78 9.80 -18.69
C GLU A 318 -1.37 8.44 -19.25
N ALA A 319 -0.98 8.41 -20.52
CA ALA A 319 -0.42 7.20 -21.10
C ALA A 319 0.86 6.83 -20.34
N SER A 320 1.06 5.55 -20.02
CA SER A 320 2.22 5.05 -19.25
C SER A 320 3.60 5.35 -19.87
N ASN A 321 3.64 6.02 -21.03
CA ASN A 321 4.83 6.38 -21.80
C ASN A 321 5.57 7.62 -21.27
N ASP A 322 5.00 8.41 -20.34
CA ASP A 322 5.64 9.62 -19.77
C ASP A 322 6.40 9.37 -18.45
N ARG A 323 6.84 8.13 -18.20
CA ARG A 323 7.83 7.88 -17.15
C ARG A 323 9.19 8.36 -17.66
N HIS A 324 9.71 9.43 -17.06
CA HIS A 324 10.81 10.29 -17.53
C HIS A 324 12.18 9.61 -17.78
N ALA A 325 12.29 8.28 -17.67
CA ALA A 325 13.49 7.53 -18.02
C ALA A 325 13.11 6.14 -18.55
N GLU A 326 13.69 5.75 -19.69
CA GLU A 326 13.53 4.42 -20.29
C GLU A 326 13.93 3.35 -19.27
N ARG A 327 13.08 2.34 -19.09
CA ARG A 327 13.36 1.20 -18.20
C ARG A 327 13.85 0.03 -19.02
N HIS A 328 15.01 -0.48 -18.68
CA HIS A 328 15.51 -1.72 -19.26
C HIS A 328 14.99 -2.88 -18.41
N ILE A 329 14.37 -3.87 -19.07
CA ILE A 329 14.09 -5.16 -18.45
C ILE A 329 15.44 -5.87 -18.36
N ILE A 330 15.94 -5.99 -17.14
CA ILE A 330 17.21 -6.63 -16.84
C ILE A 330 16.86 -7.74 -15.86
N ALA A 331 17.30 -8.97 -16.11
CA ALA A 331 17.19 -10.08 -15.16
C ALA A 331 18.55 -10.25 -14.49
N GLN A 332 18.89 -9.32 -13.60
CA GLN A 332 20.21 -9.25 -12.96
C GLN A 332 20.09 -9.42 -11.45
N SER A 333 20.93 -10.27 -10.89
CA SER A 333 21.05 -10.40 -9.43
C SER A 333 21.74 -9.18 -8.83
N ALA A 334 21.27 -8.77 -7.66
CA ALA A 334 21.78 -7.67 -6.87
C ALA A 334 21.80 -8.05 -5.38
N ASN A 335 22.76 -7.50 -4.66
CA ASN A 335 22.84 -7.60 -3.21
C ASN A 335 22.37 -6.31 -2.58
N LEU A 336 21.48 -6.42 -1.59
CA LEU A 336 20.90 -5.29 -0.90
C LEU A 336 21.28 -5.29 0.58
N CYS A 337 21.43 -4.10 1.14
CA CYS A 337 21.46 -3.89 2.59
C CYS A 337 20.57 -2.71 2.99
N PHE A 338 20.08 -2.79 4.21
CA PHE A 338 19.20 -1.81 4.82
C PHE A 338 19.87 -1.17 6.02
N ASN A 339 19.32 -0.05 6.47
CA ASN A 339 19.73 0.71 7.66
C ASN A 339 21.09 1.40 7.49
N ILE A 340 21.24 2.60 8.05
CA ILE A 340 22.43 3.44 7.84
C ILE A 340 23.73 2.75 8.30
N GLU A 341 23.71 2.04 9.42
CA GLU A 341 24.91 1.38 9.96
C GLU A 341 25.38 0.20 9.09
N GLY A 342 24.46 -0.59 8.55
CA GLY A 342 24.79 -1.69 7.64
C GLY A 342 25.34 -1.16 6.32
N ILE A 343 24.70 -0.13 5.77
CA ILE A 343 25.17 0.55 4.56
C ILE A 343 26.56 1.16 4.79
N TYR A 344 26.75 1.86 5.92
CA TYR A 344 28.05 2.38 6.33
C TYR A 344 29.10 1.27 6.37
N ALA A 345 28.80 0.14 7.00
CA ALA A 345 29.77 -0.95 7.16
C ALA A 345 30.23 -1.54 5.82
N HIS A 346 29.31 -1.68 4.87
CA HIS A 346 29.60 -2.18 3.52
C HIS A 346 30.39 -1.19 2.67
N ILE A 347 30.10 0.12 2.77
CA ILE A 347 30.86 1.17 2.07
C ILE A 347 32.24 1.38 2.68
N ALA A 348 32.34 1.37 4.02
CA ALA A 348 33.58 1.57 4.76
C ALA A 348 34.45 0.31 4.87
N HIS A 349 33.92 -0.85 4.48
CA HIS A 349 34.49 -2.18 4.70
C HIS A 349 34.83 -2.50 6.17
N LYS A 350 34.18 -1.83 7.13
CA LYS A 350 34.35 -2.01 8.57
C LYS A 350 33.13 -1.49 9.34
N PRO A 351 32.73 -2.11 10.46
CA PRO A 351 31.64 -1.61 11.28
C PRO A 351 31.96 -0.22 11.85
N PHE A 352 30.92 0.59 12.08
CA PHE A 352 31.07 1.87 12.76
C PHE A 352 31.57 1.67 14.20
N ARG A 353 32.55 2.47 14.62
CA ARG A 353 33.09 2.48 15.99
C ARG A 353 33.15 3.91 16.51
N GLN A 354 32.85 4.08 17.80
CA GLN A 354 32.98 5.38 18.46
C GLN A 354 34.45 5.84 18.44
N PRO A 355 34.75 7.02 17.87
CA PRO A 355 36.10 7.58 17.91
C PRO A 355 36.55 7.83 19.35
N GLY A 356 37.74 7.33 19.73
CA GLY A 356 38.37 7.63 21.03
C GLY A 356 38.06 6.69 22.20
N LYS A 357 37.38 5.55 21.99
CA LYS A 357 37.32 4.47 23.00
C LYS A 357 38.32 3.37 22.65
N ASP A 358 39.38 3.27 23.45
CA ASP A 358 40.28 2.11 23.43
C ASP A 358 39.52 0.81 23.75
N THR A 359 39.92 -0.25 23.05
CA THR A 359 39.33 -1.59 22.97
C THR A 359 39.49 -2.43 24.25
N THR A 360 39.20 -1.87 25.42
CA THR A 360 39.30 -2.61 26.70
C THR A 360 37.96 -2.83 27.42
N SER A 361 36.88 -2.16 27.01
CA SER A 361 35.56 -2.35 27.62
C SER A 361 34.55 -2.94 26.65
N ASP A 362 34.84 -4.16 26.18
CA ASP A 362 33.88 -4.94 25.39
C ASP A 362 33.53 -6.27 26.07
N SER A 363 33.40 -6.22 27.40
CA SER A 363 32.88 -7.33 28.20
C SER A 363 31.40 -7.59 27.88
N MET A 364 30.65 -6.60 27.39
CA MET A 364 29.22 -6.77 27.06
C MET A 364 28.98 -7.32 25.64
N ALA A 365 29.69 -6.86 24.59
CA ALA A 365 29.56 -7.51 23.29
C ALA A 365 30.18 -8.91 23.31
N ARG A 366 31.30 -9.13 24.02
CA ARG A 366 31.81 -10.50 24.26
C ARG A 366 30.82 -11.39 25.02
N LYS A 367 30.01 -10.84 25.95
CA LYS A 367 28.96 -11.62 26.65
C LYS A 367 27.75 -11.93 25.76
N GLN A 368 27.37 -11.03 24.84
CA GLN A 368 26.33 -11.32 23.84
C GLN A 368 26.82 -12.31 22.78
N ILE A 369 28.11 -12.27 22.42
CA ILE A 369 28.76 -13.24 21.52
C ILE A 369 28.94 -14.61 22.19
N ALA A 370 29.24 -14.65 23.50
CA ALA A 370 29.33 -15.89 24.28
C ALA A 370 27.98 -16.59 24.46
N ALA A 371 26.86 -15.85 24.48
CA ALA A 371 25.51 -16.43 24.47
C ALA A 371 25.17 -17.14 23.14
N PHE A 372 25.90 -16.83 22.06
CA PHE A 372 25.74 -17.42 20.73
C PHE A 372 26.91 -18.31 20.27
N GLY A 373 27.88 -18.60 21.15
CA GLY A 373 28.83 -19.70 20.97
C GLY A 373 29.68 -19.69 19.69
N ARG A 374 30.25 -18.55 19.27
CA ARG A 374 31.19 -18.52 18.14
C ARG A 374 32.42 -17.65 18.44
N VAL A 375 33.59 -18.28 18.37
CA VAL A 375 34.91 -17.66 18.55
C VAL A 375 35.33 -17.01 17.23
N LEU A 376 35.64 -15.71 17.25
CA LEU A 376 36.25 -14.99 16.13
C LEU A 376 37.77 -15.14 16.17
N SER A 377 38.38 -15.54 15.05
CA SER A 377 39.84 -15.57 14.85
C SER A 377 40.37 -14.21 14.40
N ASP A 378 41.52 -13.80 14.94
CA ASP A 378 42.25 -12.54 14.69
C ASP A 378 42.83 -12.40 13.26
N THR A 379 41.97 -12.32 12.25
CA THR A 379 42.34 -11.79 10.94
C THR A 379 41.56 -10.52 10.68
N ASN A 380 42.26 -9.40 10.42
CA ASN A 380 41.72 -8.04 10.20
C ASN A 380 40.66 -7.88 9.08
N ARG A 381 40.20 -8.97 8.47
CA ARG A 381 38.97 -9.03 7.69
C ARG A 381 37.82 -9.28 8.67
N HIS A 382 37.24 -8.21 9.18
CA HIS A 382 35.98 -8.31 9.90
C HIS A 382 34.96 -8.84 8.89
N ASP A 383 34.49 -10.06 9.11
CA ASP A 383 33.47 -10.65 8.26
C ASP A 383 32.17 -9.90 8.59
N ILE A 384 31.88 -8.84 7.83
CA ILE A 384 30.77 -7.89 8.07
C ILE A 384 29.43 -8.64 8.21
N VAL A 385 29.31 -9.75 7.49
CA VAL A 385 28.20 -10.70 7.56
C VAL A 385 28.09 -11.36 8.94
N GLN A 386 29.20 -11.77 9.56
CA GLN A 386 29.22 -12.35 10.91
C GLN A 386 28.92 -11.31 12.00
N LEU A 387 29.09 -10.03 11.71
CA LEU A 387 28.73 -8.92 12.59
C LEU A 387 27.25 -8.51 12.50
N GLY A 388 26.44 -9.26 11.75
CA GLY A 388 24.99 -9.04 11.64
C GLY A 388 24.56 -8.13 10.49
N PHE A 389 25.49 -7.66 9.66
CA PHE A 389 25.19 -6.83 8.48
C PHE A 389 25.17 -7.68 7.20
N ALA A 390 24.35 -8.72 7.18
CA ALA A 390 24.25 -9.61 6.02
C ALA A 390 23.66 -8.87 4.80
N LEU A 391 24.15 -9.23 3.61
CA LEU A 391 23.54 -8.81 2.35
C LEU A 391 22.40 -9.76 2.01
N GLU A 392 21.29 -9.21 1.53
CA GLU A 392 20.20 -9.99 0.97
C GLU A 392 20.34 -10.09 -0.55
N SER A 393 19.98 -11.24 -1.10
CA SER A 393 19.99 -11.47 -2.55
C SER A 393 18.62 -11.14 -3.17
N TRP A 394 18.64 -10.39 -4.26
CA TRP A 394 17.47 -9.89 -4.97
C TRP A 394 17.70 -9.92 -6.48
N HIS A 395 16.62 -10.00 -7.27
CA HIS A 395 16.65 -9.77 -8.71
C HIS A 395 16.14 -8.37 -9.00
N ILE A 396 16.88 -7.60 -9.80
CA ILE A 396 16.34 -6.43 -10.49
C ILE A 396 15.43 -6.98 -11.59
N GLU A 397 14.17 -6.53 -11.66
CA GLU A 397 13.20 -6.88 -12.72
C GLU A 397 13.19 -5.80 -13.82
N ASN A 398 13.38 -4.54 -13.44
CA ASN A 398 13.63 -3.43 -14.34
C ASN A 398 14.33 -2.27 -13.62
N GLU A 399 15.05 -1.45 -14.38
CA GLU A 399 15.82 -0.32 -13.87
C GLU A 399 15.79 0.87 -14.83
N SER A 400 15.80 2.07 -14.26
CA SER A 400 16.12 3.33 -14.95
C SER A 400 17.11 4.14 -14.11
N LEU A 401 17.56 5.28 -14.65
CA LEU A 401 18.46 6.20 -13.95
C LEU A 401 17.94 6.68 -12.59
N LEU A 402 16.62 6.66 -12.36
CA LEU A 402 15.99 7.20 -11.16
C LEU A 402 15.51 6.12 -10.19
N GLY A 403 15.55 4.84 -10.56
CA GLY A 403 15.07 3.79 -9.69
C GLY A 403 14.98 2.41 -10.33
N ALA A 404 14.68 1.43 -9.50
CA ALA A 404 14.55 0.03 -9.90
C ALA A 404 13.32 -0.63 -9.28
N ARG A 405 12.85 -1.69 -9.93
CA ARG A 405 11.92 -2.64 -9.34
C ARG A 405 12.68 -3.92 -9.05
N VAL A 406 12.62 -4.40 -7.81
CA VAL A 406 13.37 -5.58 -7.37
C VAL A 406 12.46 -6.63 -6.73
N LEU A 407 12.85 -7.90 -6.85
CA LEU A 407 12.17 -9.07 -6.30
C LEU A 407 13.14 -9.89 -5.43
N ARG A 408 12.76 -10.20 -4.19
CA ARG A 408 13.62 -10.91 -3.24
C ARG A 408 13.83 -12.37 -3.65
N GLU A 409 15.06 -12.83 -3.51
CA GLU A 409 15.39 -14.25 -3.66
C GLU A 409 15.03 -15.01 -2.37
N GLY A 410 14.05 -15.90 -2.47
CA GLY A 410 13.58 -16.67 -1.33
C GLY A 410 12.80 -15.85 -0.29
N ASN A 411 12.54 -16.48 0.87
CA ASN A 411 11.68 -15.94 1.93
C ASN A 411 12.46 -15.53 3.19
N GLN A 412 13.79 -15.52 3.12
CA GLN A 412 14.66 -15.12 4.24
C GLN A 412 15.08 -13.66 4.06
N GLY A 413 15.19 -12.93 5.17
CA GLY A 413 15.60 -11.52 5.16
C GLY A 413 14.81 -10.67 6.16
N GLU A 414 15.22 -9.41 6.29
CA GLU A 414 14.55 -8.44 7.14
C GLU A 414 13.18 -8.06 6.57
N ARG A 415 12.29 -7.59 7.46
CA ARG A 415 11.04 -6.98 7.03
C ARG A 415 11.33 -5.57 6.54
N VAL A 416 10.78 -5.18 5.40
CA VAL A 416 11.03 -3.90 4.73
C VAL A 416 9.85 -2.96 4.88
N GLY A 417 10.11 -1.71 5.29
CA GLY A 417 9.11 -0.64 5.34
C GLY A 417 9.16 0.25 4.10
N THR A 418 8.07 0.95 3.80
CA THR A 418 8.11 2.04 2.83
C THR A 418 8.94 3.21 3.36
N HIS A 419 9.56 3.96 2.46
CA HIS A 419 10.46 5.08 2.75
C HIS A 419 11.69 4.70 3.60
N GLN A 420 12.04 3.42 3.67
CA GLN A 420 13.27 2.95 4.32
C GLN A 420 14.47 3.18 3.40
N ILE A 421 15.63 3.50 3.97
CA ILE A 421 16.88 3.57 3.20
C ILE A 421 17.33 2.18 2.75
N VAL A 422 17.86 2.10 1.53
CA VAL A 422 18.40 0.88 0.95
C VAL A 422 19.65 1.19 0.13
N ALA A 423 20.64 0.33 0.20
CA ALA A 423 21.75 0.31 -0.73
C ALA A 423 21.68 -0.93 -1.61
N VAL A 424 21.82 -0.74 -2.92
CA VAL A 424 21.74 -1.78 -3.95
C VAL A 424 23.10 -1.92 -4.60
N LYS A 425 23.63 -3.14 -4.65
CA LYS A 425 24.82 -3.47 -5.42
C LYS A 425 24.46 -4.50 -6.49
N PRO A 426 24.23 -4.06 -7.74
CA PRO A 426 24.13 -4.97 -8.88
C PRO A 426 25.38 -5.86 -8.98
N SER A 427 25.22 -7.06 -9.51
CA SER A 427 26.31 -8.05 -9.62
C SER A 427 27.46 -7.60 -10.52
N ASP A 428 27.23 -6.72 -11.49
CA ASP A 428 28.25 -6.14 -12.37
C ASP A 428 28.83 -4.80 -11.85
N ALA A 429 28.24 -4.26 -10.78
CA ALA A 429 28.64 -2.98 -10.23
C ALA A 429 29.68 -3.14 -9.11
N ASN A 430 30.69 -2.29 -9.13
CA ASN A 430 31.72 -2.27 -8.09
C ASN A 430 31.29 -1.50 -6.83
N ALA A 431 30.31 -0.60 -6.94
CA ALA A 431 29.86 0.28 -5.87
C ALA A 431 28.36 0.08 -5.56
N PHE A 432 27.97 0.47 -4.35
CA PHE A 432 26.57 0.52 -3.95
C PHE A 432 25.91 1.80 -4.49
N MET A 433 24.71 1.65 -5.03
CA MET A 433 23.78 2.73 -5.30
C MET A 433 22.88 2.91 -4.09
N LEU A 434 22.76 4.14 -3.59
CA LEU A 434 21.92 4.45 -2.45
C LEU A 434 20.54 4.89 -2.92
N GLY A 435 19.50 4.53 -2.18
CA GLY A 435 18.14 4.96 -2.48
C GLY A 435 17.19 4.80 -1.31
N LYS A 436 15.91 5.00 -1.61
CA LYS A 436 14.81 4.74 -0.69
C LYS A 436 13.78 3.81 -1.31
N VAL A 437 13.16 3.01 -0.46
CA VAL A 437 12.03 2.16 -0.83
C VAL A 437 10.80 3.05 -1.07
N THR A 438 10.19 3.00 -2.25
CA THR A 438 8.98 3.80 -2.57
C THR A 438 7.69 3.03 -2.28
N TRP A 439 7.67 1.74 -2.56
CA TRP A 439 6.56 0.85 -2.30
C TRP A 439 7.05 -0.58 -2.06
N VAL A 440 6.27 -1.37 -1.33
CA VAL A 440 6.57 -2.78 -1.05
C VAL A 440 5.28 -3.57 -1.19
N VAL A 441 5.34 -4.72 -1.87
CA VAL A 441 4.23 -5.67 -1.97
C VAL A 441 4.74 -7.09 -1.78
N VAL A 442 3.92 -7.95 -1.18
CA VAL A 442 4.11 -9.40 -1.18
C VAL A 442 3.33 -9.98 -2.36
N THR A 443 4.03 -10.69 -3.23
CA THR A 443 3.42 -11.32 -4.41
C THR A 443 2.53 -12.49 -4.02
N ARG A 444 1.73 -12.99 -4.97
CA ARG A 444 0.96 -14.24 -4.76
C ARG A 444 1.83 -15.47 -4.44
N SER A 445 3.10 -15.48 -4.85
CA SER A 445 4.06 -16.53 -4.50
C SER A 445 4.65 -16.36 -3.09
N GLY A 446 4.31 -15.29 -2.38
CA GLY A 446 4.84 -14.96 -1.06
C GLY A 446 6.18 -14.21 -1.09
N GLN A 447 6.69 -13.87 -2.28
CA GLN A 447 7.95 -13.14 -2.42
C GLN A 447 7.76 -11.64 -2.20
N LEU A 448 8.80 -10.99 -1.68
CA LEU A 448 8.79 -9.54 -1.50
C LEU A 448 9.22 -8.85 -2.79
N ARG A 449 8.39 -7.95 -3.32
CA ARG A 449 8.70 -7.08 -4.45
C ARG A 449 8.65 -5.63 -3.98
N MET A 450 9.59 -4.80 -4.40
CA MET A 450 9.60 -3.39 -4.03
C MET A 450 10.10 -2.48 -5.13
N GLY A 451 9.69 -1.22 -5.05
CA GLY A 451 10.23 -0.12 -5.84
C GLY A 451 11.30 0.62 -5.06
N ILE A 452 12.39 0.99 -5.73
CA ILE A 452 13.48 1.79 -5.18
C ILE A 452 13.58 3.06 -6.00
N GLN A 453 13.68 4.21 -5.33
CA GLN A 453 14.10 5.47 -5.93
C GLN A 453 15.55 5.74 -5.53
N TYR A 454 16.43 5.88 -6.51
CA TYR A 454 17.85 6.15 -6.26
C TYR A 454 18.09 7.60 -5.85
N PHE A 455 19.06 7.80 -4.97
CA PHE A 455 19.65 9.10 -4.71
C PHE A 455 20.82 9.33 -5.66
N PRO A 456 20.88 10.50 -6.33
CA PRO A 456 22.00 10.83 -7.18
C PRO A 456 23.34 10.86 -6.42
N GLY A 457 24.37 10.26 -7.01
CA GLY A 457 25.74 10.30 -6.51
C GLY A 457 26.19 9.01 -5.80
N MET A 458 27.50 8.83 -5.68
CA MET A 458 28.10 7.71 -4.94
C MET A 458 28.24 8.09 -3.47
N ALA A 459 27.55 7.35 -2.59
CA ALA A 459 27.57 7.63 -1.17
C ALA A 459 28.94 7.31 -0.53
N GLN A 460 29.39 8.19 0.35
CA GLN A 460 30.59 8.02 1.15
C GLN A 460 30.21 7.78 2.61
N ALA A 461 30.85 6.79 3.23
CA ALA A 461 30.65 6.50 4.66
C ALA A 461 31.41 7.54 5.51
N ILE A 462 30.68 8.22 6.40
CA ILE A 462 31.23 9.26 7.27
C ILE A 462 30.77 9.08 8.72
N ALA A 463 31.56 9.61 9.66
CA ALA A 463 31.14 9.75 11.05
C ALA A 463 30.75 11.20 11.30
N ILE A 464 29.58 11.43 11.92
CA ILE A 464 29.15 12.78 12.30
C ILE A 464 29.02 12.92 13.80
N LYS A 465 29.49 14.05 14.34
CA LYS A 465 29.36 14.40 15.76
C LYS A 465 28.77 15.80 15.89
N GLY A 466 27.72 15.95 16.69
CA GLY A 466 27.11 17.26 16.89
C GLY A 466 27.91 18.16 17.84
N LYS A 467 27.90 19.46 17.59
CA LYS A 467 28.40 20.49 18.52
C LYS A 467 27.22 21.15 19.23
N GLY A 468 27.12 21.02 20.55
CA GLY A 468 26.10 21.73 21.35
C GLY A 468 26.02 21.28 22.81
N LEU A 469 25.75 22.22 23.73
CA LEU A 469 25.46 21.90 25.13
C LEU A 469 23.98 21.48 25.26
N GLY A 470 23.72 20.30 25.85
CA GLY A 470 22.41 20.02 26.46
C GLY A 470 21.62 18.77 26.06
N THR A 471 22.19 17.77 25.38
CA THR A 471 21.55 16.43 25.28
C THR A 471 22.59 15.31 25.16
N THR A 472 22.31 14.13 25.71
CA THR A 472 23.18 12.93 25.76
C THR A 472 23.59 12.36 24.39
N LEU A 473 22.94 12.79 23.30
CA LEU A 473 23.28 12.50 21.90
C LEU A 473 24.34 13.46 21.31
N SER A 474 24.73 14.50 22.04
CA SER A 474 25.68 15.52 21.57
C SER A 474 27.13 15.03 21.56
N ASP A 475 27.50 14.13 22.48
CA ASP A 475 28.90 13.71 22.66
C ASP A 475 29.33 12.48 21.86
N LYS A 476 28.37 11.74 21.30
CA LYS A 476 28.65 10.50 20.55
C LYS A 476 28.66 10.77 19.06
N ALA A 477 29.65 10.23 18.36
CA ALA A 477 29.61 10.19 16.90
C ALA A 477 28.57 9.17 16.45
N VAL A 478 27.94 9.40 15.31
CA VAL A 478 27.01 8.44 14.68
C VAL A 478 27.44 8.17 13.24
N ALA A 479 27.11 6.96 12.75
CA ALA A 479 27.29 6.62 11.35
C ALA A 479 26.34 7.46 10.48
N ALA A 480 26.85 7.97 9.37
CA ALA A 480 26.10 8.73 8.38
C ALA A 480 26.68 8.51 6.99
N LEU A 481 25.97 8.99 5.99
CA LEU A 481 26.40 8.91 4.59
C LEU A 481 26.45 10.32 3.99
N LEU A 482 27.48 10.61 3.22
CA LEU A 482 27.59 11.83 2.42
C LEU A 482 27.27 11.50 0.97
N LEU A 483 26.31 12.21 0.39
CA LEU A 483 26.07 12.22 -1.04
C LEU A 483 26.77 13.45 -1.64
N PRO A 484 27.69 13.27 -2.60
CA PRO A 484 28.38 14.38 -3.24
C PRO A 484 27.43 15.18 -4.13
N GLU A 485 27.86 16.38 -4.51
CA GLU A 485 27.17 17.16 -5.54
C GLU A 485 27.21 16.43 -6.88
N VAL A 486 26.08 16.44 -7.59
CA VAL A 486 25.96 15.93 -8.96
C VAL A 486 25.52 17.08 -9.87
N PRO A 487 26.46 17.86 -10.43
CA PRO A 487 26.13 19.07 -11.21
C PRO A 487 25.25 18.79 -12.42
N ALA A 488 25.47 17.65 -13.10
CA ALA A 488 24.69 17.23 -14.26
C ALA A 488 23.19 17.07 -13.97
N LEU A 489 22.84 16.74 -12.72
CA LEU A 489 21.46 16.56 -12.25
C LEU A 489 20.98 17.73 -11.37
N LYS A 490 21.74 18.84 -11.32
CA LYS A 490 21.46 20.01 -10.46
C LYS A 490 21.17 19.62 -9.01
N THR A 491 21.84 18.56 -8.52
CA THR A 491 21.61 18.01 -7.19
C THR A 491 22.77 18.40 -6.28
N PRO A 492 22.57 19.24 -5.25
CA PRO A 492 23.63 19.64 -4.34
C PRO A 492 24.05 18.50 -3.41
N ALA A 493 25.24 18.63 -2.81
CA ALA A 493 25.71 17.71 -1.79
C ALA A 493 24.75 17.67 -0.59
N SER A 494 24.60 16.51 0.03
CA SER A 494 23.69 16.31 1.16
C SER A 494 24.16 15.20 2.09
N LEU A 495 23.74 15.29 3.35
CA LEU A 495 24.00 14.26 4.37
C LEU A 495 22.77 13.38 4.51
N ILE A 496 22.99 12.10 4.74
CA ILE A 496 21.96 11.17 5.20
C ILE A 496 22.31 10.77 6.62
N VAL A 497 21.41 11.12 7.53
CA VAL A 497 21.60 11.00 8.97
C VAL A 497 20.45 10.22 9.61
N PRO A 498 20.64 9.63 10.80
CA PRO A 498 19.54 9.03 11.55
C PRO A 498 18.42 10.06 11.82
N ARG A 499 17.17 9.59 11.79
CA ARG A 499 15.95 10.44 11.82
C ARG A 499 15.87 11.46 12.97
N ASP A 500 16.48 11.16 14.12
CA ASP A 500 16.43 12.03 15.31
C ASP A 500 17.69 12.90 15.47
N PHE A 501 18.58 12.91 14.47
CA PHE A 501 19.85 13.63 14.54
C PHE A 501 19.74 15.07 14.00
N PHE A 502 18.93 15.30 12.98
CA PHE A 502 18.82 16.61 12.31
C PHE A 502 18.18 17.66 13.21
N ARG A 503 18.81 18.84 13.26
CA ARG A 503 18.20 20.08 13.74
C ARG A 503 18.68 21.21 12.82
N PRO A 504 17.79 22.11 12.38
CA PRO A 504 18.20 23.27 11.60
C PRO A 504 19.30 24.05 12.33
N GLU A 505 20.28 24.55 11.57
CA GLU A 505 21.39 25.38 12.05
C GLU A 505 22.39 24.68 12.99
N ARG A 506 22.24 23.36 13.23
CA ARG A 506 23.16 22.60 14.07
C ARG A 506 24.54 22.48 13.41
N LEU A 507 25.59 22.84 14.14
CA LEU A 507 26.97 22.57 13.74
C LEU A 507 27.33 21.11 14.02
N VAL A 508 27.97 20.46 13.07
CA VAL A 508 28.43 19.07 13.17
C VAL A 508 29.84 18.94 12.62
N ASP A 509 30.67 18.12 13.27
CA ASP A 509 31.94 17.66 12.70
C ASP A 509 31.68 16.42 11.86
N ILE A 510 32.12 16.44 10.60
CA ILE A 510 32.19 15.28 9.72
C ILE A 510 33.64 14.78 9.76
N ALA A 511 33.82 13.54 10.17
CA ALA A 511 35.07 12.82 10.01
C ALA A 511 34.94 11.85 8.83
N HIS A 512 35.76 12.06 7.81
CA HIS A 512 35.90 11.14 6.70
C HIS A 512 36.74 9.92 7.10
N LEU A 513 36.67 8.85 6.33
CA LEU A 513 37.48 7.66 6.58
C LEU A 513 38.98 7.91 6.34
N ASP A 514 39.30 8.69 5.31
CA ASP A 514 40.67 8.92 4.81
C ASP A 514 41.10 10.39 4.86
N ASP A 515 40.19 11.30 5.19
CA ASP A 515 40.39 12.75 5.16
C ASP A 515 40.16 13.39 6.54
N GLY A 516 40.72 14.58 6.73
CA GLY A 516 40.60 15.35 7.97
C GLY A 516 39.15 15.69 8.37
N ASN A 517 38.98 16.11 9.62
CA ASN A 517 37.66 16.54 10.11
C ASN A 517 37.27 17.89 9.50
N GLN A 518 36.03 18.00 9.02
CA GLN A 518 35.43 19.26 8.57
C GLN A 518 34.22 19.62 9.43
N THR A 519 34.08 20.89 9.82
CA THR A 519 32.86 21.35 10.48
C THR A 519 31.89 21.89 9.43
N VAL A 520 30.65 21.45 9.50
CA VAL A 520 29.57 21.95 8.64
C VAL A 520 28.36 22.36 9.47
N LYS A 521 27.51 23.17 8.86
CA LYS A 521 26.24 23.63 9.40
C LYS A 521 25.10 22.94 8.66
N MET A 522 24.20 22.28 9.39
CA MET A 522 23.00 21.67 8.82
C MET A 522 21.98 22.76 8.44
N GLY A 523 21.45 22.68 7.22
CA GLY A 523 20.45 23.61 6.68
C GLY A 523 19.03 23.10 6.91
N PHE A 524 18.40 22.60 5.83
CA PHE A 524 17.02 22.13 5.81
C PHE A 524 16.92 20.65 5.43
N SER A 525 15.80 20.02 5.80
CA SER A 525 15.45 18.67 5.39
C SER A 525 15.09 18.65 3.90
N VAL A 526 15.86 17.93 3.09
CA VAL A 526 15.61 17.70 1.67
C VAL A 526 14.58 16.58 1.48
N ASP A 527 14.69 15.50 2.24
CA ASP A 527 13.81 14.33 2.16
C ASP A 527 13.77 13.60 3.50
N LYS A 528 12.62 13.01 3.85
CA LYS A 528 12.42 12.31 5.13
C LYS A 528 12.01 10.86 4.87
N GLY A 529 12.79 9.94 5.40
CA GLY A 529 12.51 8.52 5.38
C GLY A 529 11.91 7.99 6.68
N ALA A 530 11.70 6.68 6.70
CA ALA A 530 11.29 5.93 7.88
C ALA A 530 12.41 5.83 8.93
N ASP A 531 13.66 5.71 8.48
CA ASP A 531 14.85 5.48 9.31
C ASP A 531 16.01 6.46 9.03
N TYR A 532 15.82 7.41 8.11
CA TYR A 532 16.81 8.43 7.78
C TYR A 532 16.18 9.81 7.55
N GLU A 533 17.01 10.83 7.58
CA GLU A 533 16.71 12.18 7.07
C GLU A 533 17.85 12.62 6.14
N ARG A 534 17.49 13.11 4.94
CA ARG A 534 18.44 13.67 3.98
C ARG A 534 18.45 15.18 4.15
N VAL A 535 19.61 15.74 4.43
CA VAL A 535 19.79 17.10 4.95
C VAL A 535 20.76 17.88 4.07
N SER A 536 20.42 19.12 3.75
CA SER A 536 21.35 20.06 3.12
C SER A 536 22.35 20.59 4.15
N PHE A 537 23.56 20.94 3.73
CA PHE A 537 24.56 21.51 4.62
C PHE A 537 25.40 22.57 3.90
N THR A 538 26.01 23.45 4.68
CA THR A 538 27.02 24.40 4.20
C THR A 538 28.29 24.27 5.04
N PRO A 539 29.47 24.56 4.48
CA PRO A 539 30.68 24.76 5.29
C PRO A 539 30.41 25.77 6.41
N ALA A 540 30.94 25.49 7.61
CA ALA A 540 30.74 26.32 8.80
C ALA A 540 31.72 27.48 8.88
#